data_AF-J9FMV8-F1
#
_entry.id   AF-J9FMV8-F1
#
_cell.length_a   1.000
_cell.length_b   1.000
_cell.length_c   1.000
_cell.angle_alpha   90.00
_cell.angle_beta   90.00
_cell.angle_gamma   90.00
#
_symmetry.space_group_name_H-M   'P 1'
#
loop_
_entity.id
_entity.type
_entity.pdbx_description
1 polymer ?
#
loop_
_entity_poly.entity_id
_entity_poly.type
_entity_poly.pdbx_seq_one_letter_code
_entity_poly.pdbx_strand_id
1 'polypeptide(L)' 'GIAAFSRCEYCIVGHVNNAFKAGCTKEEILEAAGVAIAFGGGPASAYVATTLMDAVNEFEKDYK' A
#
# COMPACT_ATOMS: atom_id res chain seq x y z
N GLY A 1 -4.37 -3.25 -1.07
CA GLY A 1 -5.74 -3.56 -1.53
C GLY A 1 -6.80 -2.72 -0.83
N ILE A 2 -7.61 -3.31 0.06
CA ILE A 2 -8.82 -2.68 0.64
C ILE A 2 -8.53 -1.34 1.32
N ALA A 3 -7.46 -1.25 2.12
CA ALA A 3 -7.09 -0.01 2.80
C ALA A 3 -6.92 1.18 1.83
N ALA A 4 -6.32 0.96 0.66
CA ALA A 4 -6.15 1.97 -0.39
C ALA A 4 -7.48 2.29 -1.09
N PHE A 5 -8.31 1.28 -1.36
CA PHE A 5 -9.64 1.48 -1.94
C PHE A 5 -10.56 2.31 -1.01
N SER A 6 -10.52 2.02 0.29
CA SER A 6 -11.26 2.72 1.34
C SER A 6 -10.62 4.05 1.74
N ARG A 7 -9.39 4.35 1.26
CA ARG A 7 -8.64 5.58 1.56
C ARG A 7 -8.46 5.83 3.07
N CYS A 8 -8.24 4.75 3.83
CA CYS A 8 -7.95 4.83 5.26
C CYS A 8 -6.45 4.89 5.48
N GLU A 9 -5.90 6.07 5.77
CA GLU A 9 -4.45 6.28 5.90
C GLU A 9 -3.82 5.38 6.97
N TYR A 10 -4.42 5.31 8.16
CA TYR A 10 -3.95 4.44 9.24
C TYR A 10 -3.95 2.97 8.83
N CYS A 11 -4.98 2.54 8.10
CA CYS A 11 -5.09 1.17 7.61
C CYS A 11 -4.03 0.90 6.53
N ILE A 12 -3.75 1.86 5.65
CA ILE A 12 -2.72 1.73 4.62
C ILE A 12 -1.37 1.49 5.29
N VAL A 13 -0.96 2.38 6.20
CA VAL A 13 0.32 2.28 6.90
C VAL A 13 0.42 0.96 7.68
N GLY A 14 -0.60 0.61 8.46
CA GLY A 14 -0.62 -0.61 9.25
C GLY A 14 -0.54 -1.88 8.41
N HIS A 15 -1.28 -1.95 7.30
CA HIS A 15 -1.27 -3.13 6.44
C HIS A 15 -0.01 -3.24 5.58
N VAL A 16 0.62 -2.12 5.18
CA VAL A 16 1.92 -2.17 4.47
C VAL A 16 3.00 -2.73 5.40
N ASN A 17 3.11 -2.26 6.63
CA ASN A 17 4.06 -2.82 7.61
C ASN A 17 3.81 -4.32 7.84
N ASN A 18 2.54 -4.70 8.03
CA ASN A 18 2.19 -6.12 8.23
C ASN A 18 2.46 -6.99 6.99
N ALA A 19 2.34 -6.44 5.77
CA ALA A 19 2.69 -7.16 4.55
C ALA A 19 4.19 -7.46 4.50
N PHE A 20 5.04 -6.48 4.80
CA PHE A 20 6.48 -6.74 4.89
C PHE A 20 6.84 -7.73 6.01
N LYS A 21 6.20 -7.63 7.19
CA LYS A 21 6.36 -8.63 8.26
C LYS A 21 6.00 -10.06 7.82
N ALA A 22 5.07 -10.20 6.89
CA ALA A 22 4.66 -11.47 6.32
C ALA A 22 5.60 -11.96 5.20
N GLY A 23 6.64 -11.19 4.86
CA GLY A 23 7.61 -11.50 3.81
C GLY A 23 7.18 -11.08 2.41
N CYS A 24 6.14 -10.24 2.27
CA CYS A 24 5.74 -9.73 0.97
C CYS A 24 6.77 -8.76 0.40
N THR A 25 6.94 -8.80 -0.92
CA THR A 25 7.79 -7.84 -1.63
C THR A 25 7.07 -6.53 -1.90
N LYS A 26 7.85 -5.50 -2.22
CA LYS A 26 7.32 -4.22 -2.70
C LYS A 26 6.41 -4.41 -3.91
N GLU A 27 6.83 -5.23 -4.85
CA GLU A 27 6.13 -5.51 -6.09
C GLU A 27 4.75 -6.13 -5.79
N GLU A 28 4.67 -7.12 -4.89
CA GLU A 28 3.40 -7.75 -4.48
C GLU A 28 2.45 -6.76 -3.81
N ILE A 29 2.97 -5.85 -2.98
CA ILE A 29 2.18 -4.80 -2.34
C ILE A 29 1.61 -3.83 -3.39
N LEU A 30 2.41 -3.46 -4.39
CA LEU A 30 2.01 -2.56 -5.47
C LEU A 30 1.03 -3.21 -6.44
N GLU A 31 1.14 -4.51 -6.72
CA GLU A 31 0.14 -5.26 -7.47
C GLU A 31 -1.23 -5.21 -6.78
N ALA A 32 -1.26 -5.45 -5.46
CA ALA A 32 -2.49 -5.35 -4.67
C ALA A 32 -3.04 -3.91 -4.59
N ALA A 33 -2.17 -2.89 -4.70
CA ALA A 33 -2.57 -1.49 -4.82
C ALA A 33 -3.13 -1.17 -6.22
N GLY A 34 -2.57 -1.77 -7.28
CA GLY A 34 -3.04 -1.65 -8.65
C GLY A 34 -4.49 -2.12 -8.81
N VAL A 35 -4.87 -3.21 -8.15
CA VAL A 35 -6.29 -3.64 -8.08
C VAL A 35 -7.16 -2.57 -7.42
N ALA A 36 -6.70 -1.96 -6.32
CA ALA A 36 -7.45 -0.89 -5.67
C ALA A 36 -7.61 0.35 -6.57
N ILE A 37 -6.60 0.66 -7.40
CA ILE A 37 -6.69 1.73 -8.41
C ILE A 37 -7.71 1.37 -9.50
N ALA A 38 -7.69 0.14 -10.01
CA ALA A 38 -8.58 -0.29 -11.08
C ALA A 38 -10.07 -0.11 -10.71
N PHE A 39 -10.43 -0.38 -9.45
CA PHE A 39 -11.81 -0.23 -8.97
C PHE A 39 -12.11 1.08 -8.23
N GLY A 40 -11.08 1.76 -7.71
CA GLY A 40 -11.20 2.99 -6.93
C GLY A 40 -10.86 4.27 -7.71
N GLY A 41 -10.38 4.15 -8.95
CA GLY A 41 -10.08 5.26 -9.85
C GLY A 41 -9.03 6.24 -9.32
N GLY A 42 -9.15 7.50 -9.76
CA GLY A 42 -8.25 8.60 -9.36
C GLY A 42 -8.08 8.82 -7.86
N PRO A 43 -9.16 8.75 -7.04
CA PRO A 43 -9.01 8.85 -5.59
C PRO A 43 -8.14 7.75 -5.00
N ALA A 44 -8.28 6.49 -5.45
CA ALA A 44 -7.40 5.43 -4.98
C ALA A 44 -5.96 5.62 -5.47
N SER A 45 -5.76 6.06 -6.72
CA SER A 45 -4.40 6.30 -7.24
C SER A 45 -3.67 7.41 -6.47
N ALA A 46 -4.37 8.46 -6.03
CA ALA A 46 -3.77 9.51 -5.20
C ALA A 46 -3.21 8.95 -3.88
N TYR A 47 -4.02 8.18 -3.14
CA TYR A 47 -3.57 7.57 -1.87
C TYR A 47 -2.50 6.49 -2.06
N VAL A 48 -2.52 5.80 -3.21
CA VAL A 48 -1.44 4.87 -3.57
C VAL A 48 -0.14 5.64 -3.82
N ALA A 49 -0.18 6.71 -4.62
CA ALA A 49 0.99 7.51 -4.97
C ALA A 49 1.57 8.31 -3.79
N THR A 50 0.76 8.60 -2.76
CA THR A 50 1.20 9.28 -1.53
C THR A 50 1.36 8.29 -0.39
N THR A 51 0.34 8.11 0.44
CA THR A 51 0.38 7.40 1.73
C THR A 51 0.92 5.98 1.61
N LEU A 52 0.53 5.22 0.59
CA LEU A 52 1.03 3.85 0.41
C LEU A 52 2.50 3.85 0.00
N MET A 53 2.90 4.68 -0.96
CA MET A 53 4.30 4.76 -1.39
C MET A 53 5.22 5.25 -0.27
N ASP A 54 4.78 6.21 0.54
CA ASP A 54 5.54 6.66 1.71
C ASP A 54 5.74 5.53 2.72
N ALA A 55 4.66 4.80 3.04
CA ALA A 55 4.73 3.64 3.93
C ALA A 55 5.63 2.53 3.36
N VAL A 56 5.54 2.27 2.05
CA VAL A 56 6.38 1.27 1.39
C VAL A 56 7.85 1.66 1.50
N ASN A 57 8.21 2.90 1.11
CA ASN A 57 9.58 3.36 1.14
C ASN A 57 10.16 3.40 2.55
N GLU A 58 9.33 3.63 3.57
CA GLU A 58 9.76 3.60 4.95
C GLU A 58 10.04 2.18 5.43
N PHE A 59 9.06 1.28 5.33
CA PHE A 59 9.18 -0.07 5.88
C PHE A 59 10.08 -0.99 5.04
N GLU A 60 10.22 -0.79 3.73
CA GLU A 60 11.08 -1.63 2.88
C GLU A 60 12.53 -1.70 3.40
N LYS A 61 13.01 -0.67 4.11
CA LYS A 61 14.36 -0.62 4.68
C LYS A 61 14.55 -1.57 5.86
N ASP A 62 13.48 -1.87 6.59
CA ASP A 62 13.51 -2.65 7.84
C ASP A 62 13.42 -4.16 7.60
N TYR A 63 12.95 -4.58 6.41
CA TYR A 63 12.70 -5.99 6.05
C TYR A 63 13.54 -6.45 4.85
N LYS A 64 14.66 -5.76 4.59
CA LYS A 64 15.71 -6.17 3.63
C LYS A 64 16.68 -7.18 4.23
#